data_AF-A0A1M4VE09-F1
#
_entry.id   AF-A0A1M4VE09-F1
#
_cell.length_a   1.000
_cell.length_b   1.000
_cell.length_c   1.000
_cell.angle_alpha   90.00
_cell.angle_beta   90.00
_cell.angle_gamma   90.00
#
_symmetry.space_group_name_H-M   'P 1'
#
loop_
_entity.id
_entity.type
_entity.pdbx_description
1 polymer ?
#
loop_
_entity_poly.entity_id
_entity_poly.type
_entity_poly.pdbx_seq_one_letter_code
_entity_poly.pdbx_strand_id
1 'polypeptide(L)' 'MSARDLVDLDVYLHARGDRGVLISRTGDKRHAGWVALSHCDLAMRGDVHAVATLPRWAAIQAGLLTPRDGEEQPNLFGSP' A
#
# COMPACT_ATOMS: atom_id res chain seq x y z
N MET A 1 -8.93 -8.69 -12.36
CA MET A 1 -8.08 -7.54 -11.97
C MET A 1 -6.96 -7.45 -12.98
N SER A 2 -6.86 -6.33 -13.71
CA SER A 2 -5.72 -6.14 -14.63
C SER A 2 -4.47 -5.93 -13.77
N ALA A 3 -3.30 -6.43 -14.20
CA ALA A 3 -2.02 -6.23 -13.49
C ALA A 3 -1.64 -4.73 -13.31
N ARG A 4 -2.43 -3.82 -13.88
CA ARG A 4 -2.26 -2.36 -13.84
C ARG A 4 -2.57 -1.69 -12.50
N ASP A 5 -3.11 -2.41 -11.51
CA ASP A 5 -3.53 -1.82 -10.22
C ASP A 5 -2.59 -2.14 -9.03
N LEU A 6 -1.47 -2.83 -9.27
CA LEU A 6 -0.44 -3.05 -8.25
C LEU A 6 0.55 -1.88 -8.23
N VAL A 7 1.03 -1.55 -7.03
CA VAL A 7 2.07 -0.54 -6.83
C VAL A 7 3.22 -1.15 -6.04
N ASP A 8 4.43 -0.74 -6.40
CA ASP A 8 5.65 -1.04 -5.65
C ASP A 8 6.06 0.20 -4.86
N LEU A 9 6.23 0.03 -3.55
CA LEU A 9 6.56 1.13 -2.65
C LEU A 9 7.78 0.77 -1.81
N ASP A 10 8.82 1.61 -1.86
CA ASP A 10 9.88 1.57 -0.84
C ASP A 10 9.29 2.00 0.51
N VAL A 11 9.43 1.11 1.49
CA VAL A 11 8.83 1.23 2.82
C VAL A 11 9.78 0.82 3.93
N TYR A 12 9.42 1.24 5.13
CA TYR A 12 10.07 0.91 6.38
C TYR A 12 9.13 0.04 7.21
N LEU A 13 9.58 -1.14 7.60
CA LEU A 13 8.87 -2.07 8.46
C LEU A 13 9.07 -1.69 9.93
N HIS A 14 7.97 -1.39 10.61
CA HIS A 14 7.95 -1.04 12.04
C HIS A 14 7.50 -2.19 12.92
N ALA A 15 6.63 -3.06 12.40
CA ALA A 15 6.15 -4.25 13.11
C ALA A 15 5.62 -5.29 12.13
N ARG A 16 5.76 -6.57 12.50
CA ARG A 16 5.19 -7.72 11.79
C ARG A 16 4.33 -8.50 12.76
N GLY A 17 3.06 -8.68 12.44
CA GLY A 17 2.13 -9.53 13.17
C GLY A 17 1.67 -10.72 12.32
N ASP A 18 0.82 -11.56 12.89
CA ASP A 18 0.40 -12.82 12.26
C ASP A 18 -0.40 -12.62 10.96
N ARG A 19 -1.11 -11.49 10.83
CA ARG A 19 -2.02 -11.21 9.71
C ARG A 19 -1.72 -9.90 8.98
N GLY A 20 -0.76 -9.13 9.46
CA GLY A 20 -0.50 -7.79 8.93
C GLY A 20 0.87 -7.26 9.30
N VAL A 21 1.24 -6.17 8.61
CA VAL A 21 2.51 -5.47 8.77
C VAL A 21 2.25 -3.98 8.93
N LEU A 22 2.99 -3.35 9.84
CA LEU A 22 2.97 -1.91 10.05
C LEU A 22 4.15 -1.31 9.28
N ILE A 23 3.85 -0.54 8.24
CA ILE A 23 4.86 0.00 7.33
C ILE A 23 4.67 1.50 7.09
N SER A 24 5.73 2.25 6.80
CA SER A 24 5.64 3.66 6.40
C SER A 24 6.56 3.99 5.22
N ARG A 25 6.23 5.04 4.46
CA ARG A 25 7.07 5.54 3.34
C ARG A 25 8.26 6.38 3.78
N THR A 26 8.19 6.97 4.98
CA THR A 26 9.15 7.99 5.44
C THR A 26 10.11 7.48 6.50
N GLY A 27 9.92 6.26 7.02
CA GLY A 27 10.65 5.77 8.19
C GLY A 27 10.14 6.31 9.53
N ASP A 28 9.16 7.21 9.53
CA ASP A 28 8.49 7.67 10.75
C ASP A 28 7.30 6.76 11.06
N LYS A 29 7.26 6.22 12.28
CA LYS A 29 6.17 5.35 12.76
C LYS A 29 4.84 6.09 12.86
N ARG A 30 4.84 7.42 13.03
CA ARG A 30 3.62 8.24 13.08
C ARG A 30 2.88 8.31 11.74
N HIS A 31 3.60 8.06 10.65
CA HIS A 31 3.04 7.97 9.30
C HIS A 31 2.90 6.51 8.83
N ALA A 32 2.92 5.55 9.76
CA ALA A 32 2.81 4.15 9.42
C ALA A 32 1.35 3.70 9.33
N GLY A 33 1.09 2.85 8.34
CA GLY A 33 -0.19 2.22 8.09
C GLY A 33 -0.10 0.71 8.22
N TRP A 34 -1.17 0.10 8.72
CA TRP A 34 -1.29 -1.36 8.73
C TRP A 34 -1.77 -1.86 7.37
N VAL A 35 -1.10 -2.88 6.86
CA VAL A 35 -1.50 -3.60 5.64
C VAL A 35 -1.61 -5.08 5.94
N ALA A 36 -2.70 -5.70 5.46
CA ALA A 36 -2.90 -7.14 5.59
C ALA A 36 -1.88 -7.92 4.74
N LEU A 37 -1.33 -9.00 5.28
CA LEU A 37 -0.37 -9.86 4.57
C LEU A 37 -0.99 -10.50 3.31
N SER A 38 -2.31 -10.73 3.30
CA SER A 38 -3.03 -11.26 2.12
C SER A 38 -3.06 -10.30 0.92
N HIS A 39 -2.67 -9.05 1.12
CA HIS A 39 -2.70 -8.00 0.09
C HIS A 39 -1.33 -7.34 -0.12
N CYS A 40 -0.29 -7.86 0.51
CA CYS A 40 1.03 -7.22 0.53
C CYS A 40 2.13 -8.26 0.53
N ASP A 41 2.93 -8.23 -0.54
CA ASP A 41 4.19 -8.95 -0.60
C ASP A 41 5.34 -8.00 -0.20
N LEU A 42 6.19 -8.43 0.71
CA LEU A 42 7.34 -7.66 1.18
C LEU A 42 8.65 -8.32 0.78
N ALA A 43 9.43 -7.63 -0.06
CA ALA A 43 10.80 -7.98 -0.35
C ALA A 43 11.74 -7.15 0.54
N MET A 44 12.29 -7.76 1.61
CA MET A 44 13.22 -7.09 2.53
C MET A 44 14.54 -6.76 1.83
N ARG A 45 15.04 -5.53 2.01
CA ARG A 45 16.35 -5.04 1.55
C ARG A 45 17.34 -4.77 2.69
N GLY A 46 16.95 -5.11 3.92
CA GLY A 46 17.72 -4.96 5.16
C GLY A 46 16.84 -5.31 6.36
N ASP A 47 17.23 -4.88 7.56
CA ASP A 47 16.46 -5.21 8.78
C ASP A 47 15.09 -4.53 8.82
N VAL A 48 15.04 -3.28 8.37
CA VAL A 48 13.84 -2.44 8.43
C VAL A 48 13.39 -1.89 7.07
N HIS A 49 14.20 -1.98 6.01
CA HIS A 49 13.80 -1.51 4.68
C HIS A 49 13.24 -2.65 3.84
N ALA A 50 12.18 -2.38 3.09
CA ALA A 50 11.57 -3.34 2.16
C ALA A 50 10.95 -2.63 0.95
N VAL A 51 10.71 -3.40 -0.10
CA VAL A 51 9.76 -3.02 -1.16
C VAL A 51 8.46 -3.77 -0.90
N ALA A 52 7.37 -3.01 -0.76
CA ALA A 52 6.03 -3.55 -0.65
C ALA A 52 5.35 -3.52 -2.00
N THR A 53 4.91 -4.67 -2.48
CA THR A 53 4.05 -4.81 -3.65
C THR A 53 2.64 -5.09 -3.17
N LEU A 54 1.71 -4.17 -3.46
CA LEU A 54 0.33 -4.25 -2.99
C LEU A 54 -0.64 -3.56 -3.96
N PRO A 55 -1.94 -3.86 -3.93
CA PRO A 55 -2.92 -3.10 -4.69
C PRO A 55 -2.94 -1.63 -4.30
N ARG A 56 -3.11 -0.74 -5.29
CA ARG A 56 -3.16 0.72 -5.09
C ARG A 56 -4.20 1.12 -4.05
N TRP A 57 -5.39 0.50 -4.06
CA TRP A 57 -6.44 0.77 -3.09
C TRP A 57 -6.00 0.46 -1.66
N ALA A 58 -5.21 -0.60 -1.45
CA ALA A 58 -4.71 -0.99 -0.13
C ALA A 58 -3.65 0.00 0.35
N ALA A 59 -2.80 0.48 -0.55
CA ALA A 59 -1.84 1.54 -0.26
C ALA A 59 -2.53 2.85 0.14
N ILE A 60 -3.61 3.22 -0.55
CA ILE A 60 -4.41 4.41 -0.23
C ILE A 60 -5.11 4.25 1.12
N GLN A 61 -5.77 3.10 1.34
CA GLN A 61 -6.46 2.83 2.60
C GLN A 61 -5.52 2.86 3.81
N ALA A 62 -4.29 2.36 3.64
CA ALA A 62 -3.25 2.39 4.67
C ALA A 62 -2.57 3.77 4.81
N GLY A 63 -2.93 4.77 4.00
CA GLY A 63 -2.33 6.11 4.03
C GLY A 63 -0.90 6.17 3.47
N LEU A 64 -0.47 5.15 2.73
CA LEU A 64 0.86 5.07 2.10
C LEU A 64 0.93 5.79 0.76
N LEU A 65 -0.23 6.08 0.18
CA LEU A 65 -0.39 6.77 -1.09
C LEU A 65 -1.60 7.69 -1.01
N THR A 66 -1.46 8.92 -1.49
CA THR A 66 -2.59 9.84 -1.65
C THR A 66 -3.18 9.65 -3.04
N PRO A 67 -4.51 9.49 -3.20
CA PRO A 67 -5.12 9.57 -4.52
C PRO A 67 -4.76 10.91 -5.15
N ARG A 68 -4.37 10.92 -6.43
CA ARG A 68 -4.26 12.18 -7.17
C ARG A 68 -5.65 12.59 -7.62
N ASP A 69 -6.02 13.85 -7.41
CA ASP A 69 -7.24 14.42 -7.98
C ASP A 69 -7.20 14.23 -9.51
N GLY A 70 -8.16 13.48 -10.06
CA GLY A 70 -8.28 13.22 -11.50
C GLY A 70 -8.09 11.77 -11.98
N GLU A 71 -7.79 10.81 -11.10
CA GLU A 71 -8.01 9.39 -11.42
C GLU A 71 -9.51 9.08 -11.26
N GLU A 72 -10.30 9.46 -12.26
CA GLU A 72 -11.71 9.13 -12.37
C GLU A 72 -11.91 7.64 -12.07
N GLN A 73 -12.71 7.32 -11.05
CA GLN A 73 -13.37 6.03 -10.99
C GLN A 73 -14.14 5.90 -12.30
N PRO A 74 -13.83 4.93 -13.19
CA PRO A 74 -14.57 4.79 -14.43
C PRO A 74 -16.03 4.56 -14.08
N ASN A 75 -16.85 5.56 -14.43
CA ASN A 75 -18.32 5.65 -14.31
C ASN A 75 -18.98 4.38 -13.75
N LEU A 76 -19.19 4.34 -12.43
CA LEU A 76 -19.88 3.22 -11.77
C LEU A 76 -21.39 3.23 -12.01
N PHE A 77 -21.91 4.33 -12.53
CA PHE A 77 -23.29 4.48 -12.95
C PHE A 77 -23.28 4.94 -14.40
N GLY A 78 -23.62 4.05 -15.32
CA GLY A 78 -23.94 4.45 -16.69
C GLY A 78 -25.03 5.53 -16.63
N SER A 79 -24.75 6.68 -17.22
CA SER A 79 -25.81 7.65 -17.51
C SER A 79 -26.84 7.01 -18.45
N PRO A 80 -28.13 7.38 -18.31
CA PRO A 80 -29.22 6.84 -19.12
C PRO A 80 -29.07 7.10 -20.62
#